data_AF-A0AA89BKI8-F1
#
_entry.id   AF-A0AA89BKI8-F1
#
_cell.length_a   1.000
_cell.length_b   1.000
_cell.length_c   1.000
_cell.angle_alpha   90.00
_cell.angle_beta   90.00
_cell.angle_gamma   90.00
#
_symmetry.space_group_name_H-M   'P 1'
#
loop_
_entity.id
_entity.type
_entity.pdbx_description
1 polymer ?
#
loop_
_entity_poly.entity_id
_entity_poly.type
_entity_poly.pdbx_seq_one_letter_code
_entity_poly.pdbx_strand_id
1 'polypeptide(L)'
;MWATSDDVRGHVMYGDSMNSLHFHAKSTVAILQSDSWNALRNIHRAQMEERTRHFLVYGDLGSYFGKPTYPVLKEEVDTEQYDAVWHIGDFAYDLNVNGGKYGDVFFDLIEPVASRIPYMTLPGNHEYADDFHHYRVRFSMPGTTWPMELDRLWFSYNIGLVHFISFSTEVYFVHNQNQVCTQYDWLLQDLTEANRNRDKQPWIVAMGHRPMYCSNDEPKSDCTPGFFHYWVRNGLEDLFHYMGVDLLIMGHEHSYERFWPMYRQKVFAQNYMDPEGTVHVISGAAGCNEIYDKMGTPVPGSAFRVDSRSYHSYGKLTVYNSTHLQFIQKTVKPRGELDNFMIVQHRHGPRIKDLDCEKGVFAVCRCPFPFHFVTAAVASGIGLLLAIVLITICCCRNCKCCPLFKGKRCCRNNVMKGRRKKRNDDLHHNLEPDTYNLLDHIDPDV
;
A
#
# COMPACT_ATOMS: atom_id res chain seq x y z
N MET A 1 4.18 24.16 -7.46
CA MET A 1 5.10 25.29 -7.78
C MET A 1 5.13 26.24 -6.60
N TRP A 2 6.29 26.61 -6.07
CA TRP A 2 6.43 27.72 -5.11
C TRP A 2 7.31 28.80 -5.71
N ALA A 3 6.86 30.05 -5.61
CA ALA A 3 7.69 31.23 -5.76
C ALA A 3 7.91 31.81 -4.36
N THR A 4 9.18 32.08 -4.04
CA THR A 4 9.59 32.83 -2.86
C THR A 4 9.24 34.30 -3.05
N SER A 5 8.25 34.80 -2.33
CA SER A 5 8.28 36.14 -1.74
C SER A 5 7.25 36.18 -0.63
N ASP A 6 7.65 36.70 0.52
CA ASP A 6 6.77 36.97 1.65
C ASP A 6 5.46 37.63 1.18
N ASP A 7 4.33 37.12 1.68
CA ASP A 7 2.96 37.63 1.50
C ASP A 7 2.06 36.98 0.41
N VAL A 8 2.06 35.64 0.33
CA VAL A 8 0.95 34.89 -0.31
C VAL A 8 0.04 34.32 0.76
N ARG A 9 -1.02 35.05 1.13
CA ARG A 9 -2.18 34.46 1.82
C ARG A 9 -2.99 33.66 0.80
N GLY A 10 -2.75 32.37 0.73
CA GLY A 10 -3.62 31.45 0.01
C GLY A 10 -4.99 31.36 0.70
N HIS A 11 -6.03 31.90 0.06
CA HIS A 11 -7.40 31.61 0.47
C HIS A 11 -7.79 30.21 -0.03
N VAL A 12 -7.84 29.25 0.89
CA VAL A 12 -8.53 27.97 0.67
C VAL A 12 -10.03 28.26 0.67
N MET A 13 -10.66 28.21 -0.50
CA MET A 13 -12.11 28.39 -0.62
C MET A 13 -12.80 27.05 -0.39
N TYR A 14 -13.29 26.83 0.84
CA TYR A 14 -14.40 25.91 1.08
C TYR A 14 -15.70 26.67 0.77
N GLY A 15 -16.49 26.21 -0.19
CA GLY A 15 -17.74 26.89 -0.52
C GLY A 15 -18.62 26.14 -1.52
N ASP A 16 -19.68 25.53 -1.01
CA ASP A 16 -20.78 24.85 -1.71
C ASP A 16 -21.79 25.82 -2.36
N SER A 17 -21.40 27.06 -2.68
CA SER A 17 -22.33 28.00 -3.30
C SER A 17 -21.64 28.98 -4.25
N MET A 18 -21.93 28.84 -5.55
CA MET A 18 -21.72 29.89 -6.54
C MET A 18 -22.60 31.09 -6.18
N ASN A 19 -21.99 32.24 -5.87
CA ASN A 19 -22.30 33.51 -6.52
C ASN A 19 -21.41 34.64 -5.98
N SER A 20 -20.79 35.34 -6.94
CA SER A 20 -19.97 36.55 -6.80
C SER A 20 -18.56 36.39 -6.24
N LEU A 21 -17.55 36.68 -7.07
CA LEU A 21 -16.37 37.44 -6.65
C LEU A 21 -15.60 38.00 -7.86
N HIS A 22 -15.20 39.26 -7.72
CA HIS A 22 -14.65 40.13 -8.75
C HIS A 22 -13.18 39.84 -9.07
N PHE A 23 -12.82 40.00 -10.35
CA PHE A 23 -11.48 39.84 -10.89
C PHE A 23 -10.58 41.01 -10.53
N HIS A 24 -9.44 40.74 -9.89
CA HIS A 24 -8.27 41.60 -9.98
C HIS A 24 -6.94 40.81 -9.98
N ALA A 25 -6.16 41.04 -11.05
CA ALA A 25 -4.69 40.99 -11.18
C ALA A 25 -4.00 39.86 -12.00
N LYS A 26 -3.38 40.35 -13.09
CA LYS A 26 -2.15 39.95 -13.84
C LYS A 26 -2.08 38.57 -14.53
N SER A 27 -2.64 38.57 -15.74
CA SER A 27 -2.42 37.82 -17.00
C SER A 27 -1.75 36.43 -17.06
N THR A 28 -0.84 36.04 -16.16
CA THR A 28 -0.23 34.69 -16.19
C THR A 28 -0.85 33.79 -15.11
N VAL A 29 -1.17 34.35 -13.94
CA VAL A 29 -1.87 33.64 -12.85
C VAL A 29 -3.35 33.44 -13.20
N ALA A 30 -3.95 34.37 -13.95
CA ALA A 30 -5.36 34.29 -14.35
C ALA A 30 -5.66 33.15 -15.34
N ILE A 31 -4.71 32.77 -16.20
CA ILE A 31 -4.88 31.69 -17.19
C ILE A 31 -4.76 30.31 -16.50
N LEU A 32 -3.77 30.14 -15.61
CA LEU A 32 -3.62 28.93 -14.81
C LEU A 32 -4.82 28.71 -13.88
N GLN A 33 -5.39 29.78 -13.32
CA GLN A 33 -6.65 29.69 -12.59
C GLN A 33 -7.81 29.33 -13.52
N SER A 34 -7.95 29.94 -14.71
CA SER A 34 -9.09 29.63 -15.59
C SER A 34 -9.10 28.19 -16.08
N ASP A 35 -7.94 27.61 -16.35
CA ASP A 35 -7.82 26.21 -16.78
C ASP A 35 -8.04 25.24 -15.61
N SER A 36 -7.52 25.56 -14.42
CA SER A 36 -7.81 24.83 -13.19
C SER A 36 -9.29 24.93 -12.78
N TRP A 37 -9.94 26.08 -13.00
CA TRP A 37 -11.37 26.29 -12.78
C TRP A 37 -12.22 25.54 -13.81
N ASN A 38 -11.76 25.41 -15.05
CA ASN A 38 -12.40 24.54 -16.04
C ASN A 38 -12.30 23.06 -15.63
N ALA A 39 -11.15 22.62 -15.10
CA ALA A 39 -10.98 21.28 -14.55
C ALA A 39 -11.95 21.03 -13.37
N LEU A 40 -12.06 21.97 -12.43
CA LEU A 40 -13.02 21.91 -11.31
C LEU A 40 -14.49 21.95 -11.77
N ARG A 41 -14.81 22.77 -12.78
CA ARG A 41 -16.15 22.84 -13.38
C ARG A 41 -16.51 21.55 -14.12
N ASN A 42 -15.53 20.90 -14.75
CA ASN A 42 -15.70 19.59 -15.37
C ASN A 42 -15.96 18.50 -14.32
N ILE A 43 -15.31 18.55 -13.15
CA ILE A 43 -15.62 17.64 -12.01
C ILE A 43 -17.07 17.83 -11.53
N HIS A 44 -17.53 19.07 -11.37
CA HIS A 44 -18.90 19.30 -10.88
C HIS A 44 -19.96 18.89 -11.91
N ARG A 45 -19.72 19.14 -13.20
CA ARG A 45 -20.58 18.61 -14.28
C ARG A 45 -20.49 17.06 -14.37
N ALA A 46 -19.33 16.50 -14.04
CA ALA A 46 -19.10 15.06 -14.03
C ALA A 46 -19.90 14.31 -12.96
N GLN A 47 -20.37 14.96 -11.90
CA GLN A 47 -21.19 14.29 -10.88
C GLN A 47 -22.62 13.99 -11.34
N MET A 48 -23.11 14.62 -12.42
CA MET A 48 -24.56 14.68 -12.72
C MET A 48 -24.99 13.96 -14.01
N GLU A 49 -24.08 13.38 -14.78
CA GLU A 49 -24.40 12.75 -16.07
C GLU A 49 -24.00 11.26 -16.08
N GLU A 50 -24.95 10.36 -16.41
CA GLU A 50 -24.73 8.96 -16.79
C GLU A 50 -24.03 8.89 -18.16
N ARG A 51 -22.78 9.35 -18.21
CA ARG A 51 -21.89 9.14 -19.35
C ARG A 51 -20.73 8.24 -18.98
N THR A 52 -20.18 7.55 -19.98
CA THR A 52 -18.92 6.82 -19.85
C THR A 52 -17.83 7.73 -19.29
N ARG A 53 -17.09 7.21 -18.31
CA ARG A 53 -15.99 7.90 -17.64
C ARG A 53 -14.66 7.27 -18.01
N HIS A 54 -13.65 8.10 -18.21
CA HIS A 54 -12.31 7.67 -18.58
C HIS A 54 -11.28 8.24 -17.62
N PHE A 55 -10.37 7.39 -17.16
CA PHE A 55 -9.30 7.76 -16.24
C PHE A 55 -7.97 7.20 -16.74
N LEU A 56 -6.90 7.96 -16.56
CA LEU A 56 -5.53 7.45 -16.70
C LEU A 56 -5.04 6.98 -15.35
N VAL A 57 -4.34 5.85 -15.30
CA VAL A 57 -3.77 5.29 -14.07
C VAL A 57 -2.35 4.79 -14.34
N TYR A 58 -1.37 5.23 -13.55
CA TYR A 58 0.00 4.76 -13.66
C TYR A 58 0.81 5.11 -12.40
N GLY A 59 1.76 4.27 -12.02
CA GLY A 59 2.76 4.58 -11.00
C GLY A 59 4.13 4.74 -11.63
N ASP A 60 5.11 5.19 -10.84
CA ASP A 60 6.51 4.89 -11.12
C ASP A 60 7.02 5.53 -12.43
N LEU A 61 6.71 6.82 -12.60
CA LEU A 61 6.96 7.54 -13.85
C LEU A 61 8.43 7.98 -13.96
N GLY A 62 8.93 8.70 -12.96
CA GLY A 62 10.28 9.27 -12.98
C GLY A 62 10.51 10.42 -13.97
N SER A 63 11.38 11.35 -13.61
CA SER A 63 11.64 12.56 -14.42
C SER A 63 12.55 12.33 -15.62
N TYR A 64 13.45 11.34 -15.55
CA TYR A 64 14.49 11.14 -16.58
C TYR A 64 14.15 9.99 -17.51
N PHE A 65 13.96 8.79 -16.96
CA PHE A 65 13.69 7.60 -17.75
C PHE A 65 12.23 7.53 -18.21
N GLY A 66 11.30 8.17 -17.50
CA GLY A 66 9.88 8.30 -17.88
C GLY A 66 9.61 9.28 -19.01
N LYS A 67 10.62 10.03 -19.47
CA LYS A 67 10.50 11.03 -20.56
C LYS A 67 9.71 10.56 -21.78
N PRO A 68 9.83 9.31 -22.27
CA PRO A 68 9.03 8.83 -23.40
C PRO A 68 7.52 8.81 -23.13
N THR A 69 7.10 8.67 -21.88
CA THR A 69 5.69 8.51 -21.47
C THR A 69 4.94 9.84 -21.45
N TYR A 70 5.57 10.93 -20.99
CA TYR A 70 4.94 12.26 -20.90
C TYR A 70 4.25 12.77 -22.18
N PRO A 71 4.87 12.77 -23.38
CA PRO A 71 4.21 13.25 -24.59
C PRO A 71 2.99 12.39 -24.98
N VAL A 72 3.01 11.08 -24.64
CA VAL A 72 1.86 10.19 -24.90
C VAL A 72 0.72 10.48 -23.94
N LEU A 73 1.01 10.69 -22.65
CA LEU A 73 -0.01 11.08 -21.67
C LEU A 73 -0.66 12.42 -22.03
N LYS A 74 0.15 13.39 -22.49
CA LYS A 74 -0.36 14.66 -23.00
C LYS A 74 -1.29 14.46 -24.20
N GLU A 75 -0.88 13.65 -25.18
CA GLU A 75 -1.69 13.36 -26.37
C GLU A 75 -3.00 12.66 -26.00
N GLU A 76 -2.98 11.69 -25.08
CA GLU A 76 -4.20 11.04 -24.56
C GLU A 76 -5.17 12.09 -23.99
N VAL A 77 -4.69 13.02 -23.15
CA VAL A 77 -5.52 14.09 -22.57
C VAL A 77 -5.99 15.12 -23.59
N ASP A 78 -5.23 15.35 -24.66
CA ASP A 78 -5.63 16.28 -25.72
C ASP A 78 -6.66 15.68 -26.68
N THR A 79 -6.62 14.36 -26.89
CA THR A 79 -7.38 13.67 -27.94
C THR A 79 -8.63 12.96 -27.41
N GLU A 80 -8.63 12.58 -26.14
CA GLU A 80 -9.74 11.89 -25.50
C GLU A 80 -10.25 12.67 -24.27
N GLN A 81 -11.52 12.44 -23.93
CA GLN A 81 -12.14 13.08 -22.77
C GLN A 81 -11.85 12.26 -21.50
N TYR A 82 -10.75 12.58 -20.84
CA TYR A 82 -10.42 12.06 -19.51
C TYR A 82 -11.02 12.91 -18.39
N ASP A 83 -11.55 12.25 -17.36
CA ASP A 83 -12.13 12.90 -16.19
C ASP A 83 -11.08 13.19 -15.11
N ALA A 84 -10.06 12.34 -14.96
CA ALA A 84 -8.91 12.54 -14.06
C ALA A 84 -7.74 11.60 -14.41
N VAL A 85 -6.58 11.88 -13.81
CA VAL A 85 -5.43 10.98 -13.72
C VAL A 85 -5.25 10.51 -12.29
N TRP A 86 -4.84 9.26 -12.12
CA TRP A 86 -4.29 8.74 -10.87
C TRP A 86 -2.82 8.36 -11.05
N HIS A 87 -1.93 9.10 -10.40
CA HIS A 87 -0.51 8.76 -10.30
C HIS A 87 -0.25 8.06 -8.96
N ILE A 88 -0.06 6.75 -9.00
CA ILE A 88 -0.08 5.86 -7.82
C ILE A 88 1.28 5.70 -7.11
N GLY A 89 1.97 6.83 -6.89
CA GLY A 89 3.23 6.91 -6.15
C GLY A 89 4.48 6.86 -7.02
N ASP A 90 5.62 7.20 -6.39
CA ASP A 90 6.96 7.28 -6.97
C ASP A 90 7.04 8.22 -8.17
N PHE A 91 7.03 9.52 -7.86
CA PHE A 91 6.87 10.58 -8.85
C PHE A 91 8.18 10.87 -9.59
N ALA A 92 9.10 11.54 -8.91
CA ALA A 92 10.31 12.09 -9.51
C ALA A 92 11.56 11.23 -9.26
N TYR A 93 11.48 10.29 -8.31
CA TYR A 93 12.59 9.45 -7.84
C TYR A 93 13.88 10.24 -7.51
N ASP A 94 13.97 11.13 -6.52
CA ASP A 94 13.11 11.51 -5.41
C ASP A 94 12.79 13.02 -5.50
N LEU A 95 11.66 13.46 -4.93
CA LEU A 95 11.25 14.87 -5.03
C LEU A 95 12.20 15.85 -4.33
N ASN A 96 12.89 15.42 -3.27
CA ASN A 96 13.73 16.24 -2.41
C ASN A 96 15.14 16.50 -2.97
N VAL A 97 15.57 15.73 -3.98
CA VAL A 97 16.94 15.79 -4.51
C VAL A 97 17.29 17.20 -4.99
N ASN A 98 18.51 17.62 -4.67
CA ASN A 98 19.05 18.96 -4.94
C ASN A 98 18.19 20.10 -4.34
N GLY A 99 17.67 19.90 -3.13
CA GLY A 99 16.83 20.88 -2.44
C GLY A 99 15.46 21.07 -3.10
N GLY A 100 14.94 20.02 -3.74
CA GLY A 100 13.64 20.06 -4.42
C GLY A 100 13.70 20.31 -5.93
N LYS A 101 14.87 20.58 -6.52
CA LYS A 101 14.99 20.88 -7.96
C LYS A 101 14.54 19.72 -8.85
N TYR A 102 14.75 18.47 -8.43
CA TYR A 102 14.24 17.30 -9.16
C TYR A 102 12.71 17.29 -9.17
N GLY A 103 12.10 17.63 -8.04
CA GLY A 103 10.67 17.89 -7.95
C GLY A 103 10.22 19.01 -8.89
N ASP A 104 10.94 20.13 -8.96
CA ASP A 104 10.55 21.23 -9.86
C ASP A 104 10.53 20.78 -11.34
N VAL A 105 11.57 20.07 -11.78
CA VAL A 105 11.62 19.48 -13.14
C VAL A 105 10.47 18.51 -13.38
N PHE A 106 10.15 17.66 -12.40
CA PHE A 106 9.02 16.74 -12.51
C PHE A 106 7.69 17.48 -12.73
N PHE A 107 7.47 18.57 -11.97
CA PHE A 107 6.25 19.37 -12.08
C PHE A 107 6.15 20.07 -13.44
N ASP A 108 7.25 20.55 -14.00
CA ASP A 108 7.28 21.09 -15.38
C ASP A 108 6.90 20.02 -16.41
N LEU A 109 7.33 18.76 -16.20
CA LEU A 109 7.02 17.65 -17.11
C LEU A 109 5.55 17.22 -17.05
N ILE A 110 4.92 17.22 -15.87
CA ILE A 110 3.50 16.86 -15.72
C ILE A 110 2.54 18.02 -15.99
N GLU A 111 3.00 19.28 -15.99
CA GLU A 111 2.17 20.47 -16.19
C GLU A 111 1.21 20.35 -17.39
N PRO A 112 1.63 19.85 -18.59
CA PRO A 112 0.73 19.75 -19.74
C PRO A 112 -0.47 18.82 -19.53
N VAL A 113 -0.42 17.93 -18.54
CA VAL A 113 -1.52 17.04 -18.15
C VAL A 113 -2.23 17.60 -16.91
N ALA A 114 -1.47 17.90 -15.84
CA ALA A 114 -2.00 18.30 -14.54
C ALA A 114 -2.71 19.67 -14.54
N SER A 115 -2.42 20.54 -15.51
CA SER A 115 -3.13 21.82 -15.68
C SER A 115 -4.48 21.70 -16.38
N ARG A 116 -4.79 20.55 -17.01
CA ARG A 116 -5.99 20.34 -17.84
C ARG A 116 -7.06 19.51 -17.16
N ILE A 117 -6.62 18.47 -16.46
CA ILE A 117 -7.50 17.54 -15.75
C ILE A 117 -6.96 17.30 -14.33
N PRO A 118 -7.83 16.93 -13.38
CA PRO A 118 -7.42 16.61 -12.02
C PRO A 118 -6.31 15.55 -12.00
N TYR A 119 -5.22 15.85 -11.29
CA TYR A 119 -4.07 14.97 -11.13
C TYR A 119 -4.05 14.43 -9.71
N MET A 120 -4.71 13.28 -9.51
CA MET A 120 -4.85 12.65 -8.21
C MET A 120 -3.61 11.82 -7.89
N THR A 121 -3.13 11.88 -6.66
CA THR A 121 -1.87 11.24 -6.25
C THR A 121 -1.96 10.56 -4.90
N LEU A 122 -1.09 9.59 -4.66
CA LEU A 122 -0.84 8.99 -3.34
C LEU A 122 0.68 8.78 -3.20
N PRO A 123 1.26 8.83 -1.99
CA PRO A 123 2.71 8.72 -1.83
C PRO A 123 3.19 7.28 -2.03
N GLY A 124 4.33 7.14 -2.72
CA GLY A 124 5.14 5.92 -2.73
C GLY A 124 6.35 6.03 -1.80
N ASN A 125 7.28 5.09 -1.92
CA ASN A 125 8.46 5.06 -1.04
C ASN A 125 9.51 6.09 -1.39
N HIS A 126 9.60 6.52 -2.65
CA HIS A 126 10.49 7.62 -3.06
C HIS A 126 10.03 8.99 -2.54
N GLU A 127 8.84 9.07 -1.95
CA GLU A 127 8.35 10.28 -1.31
C GLU A 127 8.68 10.38 0.18
N TYR A 128 9.28 9.36 0.80
CA TYR A 128 9.42 9.27 2.27
C TYR A 128 10.26 10.39 2.91
N ALA A 129 11.20 10.99 2.17
CA ALA A 129 12.16 11.95 2.70
C ALA A 129 11.53 13.08 3.54
N ASP A 130 12.11 13.31 4.72
CA ASP A 130 11.70 14.31 5.70
C ASP A 130 10.19 14.22 6.05
N ASP A 131 9.71 13.03 6.40
CA ASP A 131 8.30 12.80 6.74
C ASP A 131 7.36 13.24 5.61
N PHE A 132 7.66 12.75 4.40
CA PHE A 132 6.93 13.07 3.18
C PHE A 132 6.85 14.57 2.87
N HIS A 133 7.80 15.38 3.32
CA HIS A 133 7.71 16.85 3.27
C HIS A 133 7.38 17.35 1.86
N HIS A 134 8.15 16.91 0.85
CA HIS A 134 7.96 17.38 -0.51
C HIS A 134 6.64 16.92 -1.12
N TYR A 135 6.13 15.73 -0.78
CA TYR A 135 4.80 15.32 -1.21
C TYR A 135 3.74 16.24 -0.59
N ARG A 136 3.78 16.43 0.73
CA ARG A 136 2.80 17.18 1.52
C ARG A 136 2.69 18.66 1.14
N VAL A 137 3.79 19.29 0.73
CA VAL A 137 3.82 20.73 0.38
C VAL A 137 3.62 21.00 -1.11
N ARG A 138 3.82 19.99 -1.97
CA ARG A 138 3.70 20.14 -3.43
C ARG A 138 2.36 19.63 -3.99
N PHE A 139 1.71 18.69 -3.31
CA PHE A 139 0.39 18.18 -3.71
C PHE A 139 -0.71 18.63 -2.74
N SER A 140 -1.95 18.64 -3.25
CA SER A 140 -3.16 18.89 -2.47
C SER A 140 -4.25 17.94 -2.96
N MET A 141 -4.79 17.12 -2.07
CA MET A 141 -5.80 16.12 -2.42
C MET A 141 -7.18 16.49 -1.84
N PRO A 142 -8.29 16.02 -2.46
CA PRO A 142 -9.63 16.29 -1.95
C PRO A 142 -9.80 15.91 -0.47
N GLY A 143 -10.44 16.78 0.31
CA GLY A 143 -10.72 16.52 1.73
C GLY A 143 -9.50 16.60 2.66
N THR A 144 -8.35 17.07 2.18
CA THR A 144 -7.12 17.22 2.97
C THR A 144 -6.76 18.69 3.19
N THR A 145 -5.96 18.98 4.22
CA THR A 145 -5.39 20.31 4.46
C THR A 145 -4.20 20.57 3.53
N TRP A 146 -3.76 21.83 3.44
CA TRP A 146 -2.51 22.18 2.78
C TRP A 146 -1.58 22.99 3.71
N PRO A 147 -0.32 22.57 3.91
CA PRO A 147 0.26 21.27 3.51
C PRO A 147 -0.53 20.08 4.08
N MET A 148 -0.45 18.93 3.40
CA MET A 148 -1.10 17.70 3.88
C MET A 148 -0.48 17.27 5.22
N GLU A 149 -1.29 16.84 6.17
CA GLU A 149 -0.84 16.29 7.44
C GLU A 149 -0.38 14.83 7.28
N LEU A 150 0.54 14.37 8.13
CA LEU A 150 1.12 13.02 8.06
C LEU A 150 0.10 11.91 8.29
N ASP A 151 -0.93 12.17 9.08
CA ASP A 151 -2.06 11.29 9.35
C ASP A 151 -3.24 11.53 8.38
N ARG A 152 -2.97 12.23 7.27
CA ARG A 152 -3.93 12.57 6.20
C ARG A 152 -3.33 12.37 4.81
N LEU A 153 -2.47 11.36 4.64
CA LEU A 153 -1.85 10.98 3.36
C LEU A 153 -2.76 10.08 2.49
N TRP A 154 -4.04 10.03 2.80
CA TRP A 154 -5.06 9.21 2.15
C TRP A 154 -6.37 10.00 2.05
N PHE A 155 -7.19 9.66 1.07
CA PHE A 155 -8.48 10.32 0.81
C PHE A 155 -9.37 9.44 -0.07
N SER A 156 -10.65 9.78 -0.14
CA SER A 156 -11.60 9.21 -1.07
C SER A 156 -12.33 10.30 -1.85
N TYR A 157 -12.81 9.96 -3.05
CA TYR A 157 -13.58 10.90 -3.88
C TYR A 157 -14.52 10.19 -4.85
N ASN A 158 -15.73 10.72 -5.01
CA ASN A 158 -16.73 10.18 -5.92
C ASN A 158 -16.67 10.88 -7.28
N ILE A 159 -16.51 10.11 -8.36
CA ILE A 159 -16.58 10.61 -9.75
C ILE A 159 -17.55 9.72 -10.53
N GLY A 160 -18.72 10.26 -10.87
CA GLY A 160 -19.79 9.52 -11.52
C GLY A 160 -20.22 8.29 -10.69
N LEU A 161 -20.09 7.10 -11.30
CA LEU A 161 -20.49 5.81 -10.72
C LEU A 161 -19.41 5.15 -9.86
N VAL A 162 -18.30 5.85 -9.59
CA VAL A 162 -17.14 5.28 -8.90
C VAL A 162 -16.85 6.05 -7.63
N HIS A 163 -16.67 5.31 -6.54
CA HIS A 163 -16.03 5.77 -5.32
C HIS A 163 -14.56 5.34 -5.35
N PHE A 164 -13.66 6.32 -5.51
CA PHE A 164 -12.23 6.10 -5.52
C PHE A 164 -11.65 6.25 -4.13
N ILE A 165 -10.70 5.38 -3.77
CA ILE A 165 -9.95 5.42 -2.51
C ILE A 165 -8.46 5.47 -2.85
N SER A 166 -7.77 6.49 -2.36
CA SER A 166 -6.31 6.56 -2.33
C SER A 166 -5.83 6.32 -0.91
N PHE A 167 -5.03 5.29 -0.68
CA PHE A 167 -4.43 5.02 0.63
C PHE A 167 -2.90 4.98 0.54
N SER A 168 -2.23 5.29 1.65
CA SER A 168 -0.79 5.20 1.75
C SER A 168 -0.38 3.79 2.18
N THR A 169 0.41 3.11 1.35
CA THR A 169 1.03 1.84 1.74
C THR A 169 2.17 2.04 2.73
N GLU A 170 2.75 3.24 2.77
CA GLU A 170 3.95 3.51 3.54
C GLU A 170 3.71 3.50 5.05
N VAL A 171 2.47 3.70 5.51
CA VAL A 171 2.12 3.58 6.94
C VAL A 171 2.54 2.22 7.53
N TYR A 172 2.60 1.18 6.70
CA TYR A 172 3.00 -0.16 7.09
C TYR A 172 4.52 -0.36 7.18
N PHE A 173 5.31 0.61 6.72
CA PHE A 173 6.78 0.56 6.64
C PHE A 173 7.48 1.59 7.55
N VAL A 174 6.75 2.56 8.13
CA VAL A 174 7.30 3.68 8.93
C VAL A 174 7.32 3.45 10.45
N HIS A 175 7.24 2.20 10.89
CA HIS A 175 7.33 1.82 12.31
C HIS A 175 6.37 2.52 13.30
N ASN A 176 5.19 2.96 12.83
CA ASN A 176 4.23 3.72 13.62
C ASN A 176 2.83 3.08 13.62
N GLN A 177 2.52 2.32 14.67
CA GLN A 177 1.23 1.65 14.81
C GLN A 177 0.04 2.62 14.86
N ASN A 178 0.22 3.84 15.39
CA ASN A 178 -0.87 4.82 15.40
C ASN A 178 -1.23 5.22 13.98
N GLN A 179 -0.26 5.46 13.09
CA GLN A 179 -0.56 5.79 11.69
C GLN A 179 -1.28 4.65 10.97
N VAL A 180 -0.86 3.40 11.21
CA VAL A 180 -1.57 2.22 10.68
C VAL A 180 -3.02 2.21 11.14
N CYS A 181 -3.28 2.38 12.43
CA CYS A 181 -4.65 2.36 12.96
C CYS A 181 -5.47 3.55 12.48
N THR A 182 -4.91 4.76 12.42
CA THR A 182 -5.62 5.93 11.91
C THR A 182 -6.06 5.72 10.46
N GLN A 183 -5.20 5.18 9.60
CA GLN A 183 -5.58 4.87 8.22
C GLN A 183 -6.62 3.73 8.16
N TYR A 184 -6.43 2.68 8.95
CA TYR A 184 -7.35 1.53 8.96
C TYR A 184 -8.76 1.94 9.40
N ASP A 185 -8.86 2.68 10.50
CA ASP A 185 -10.14 3.15 11.04
C ASP A 185 -10.83 4.10 10.06
N TRP A 186 -10.05 4.97 9.40
CA TRP A 186 -10.57 5.82 8.33
C TRP A 186 -11.09 5.00 7.15
N LEU A 187 -10.32 4.03 6.65
CA LEU A 187 -10.73 3.15 5.55
C LEU A 187 -12.00 2.38 5.88
N LEU A 188 -12.11 1.84 7.10
CA LEU A 188 -13.29 1.12 7.54
C LEU A 188 -14.53 2.03 7.55
N GLN A 189 -14.40 3.26 8.04
CA GLN A 189 -15.49 4.24 8.05
C GLN A 189 -15.89 4.64 6.62
N ASP A 190 -14.91 4.97 5.78
CA ASP A 190 -15.10 5.37 4.39
C ASP A 190 -15.77 4.26 3.57
N LEU A 191 -15.26 3.03 3.65
CA LEU A 191 -15.86 1.86 3.00
C LEU A 191 -17.25 1.53 3.52
N THR A 192 -17.52 1.77 4.81
CA THR A 192 -18.86 1.58 5.38
C THR A 192 -19.84 2.58 4.76
N GLU A 193 -19.44 3.85 4.63
CA GLU A 193 -20.28 4.88 4.02
C GLU A 193 -20.43 4.70 2.51
N ALA A 194 -19.37 4.32 1.81
CA ALA A 194 -19.42 3.99 0.39
C ALA A 194 -20.38 2.80 0.13
N ASN A 195 -20.36 1.79 1.00
CA ASN A 195 -21.29 0.66 0.90
C ASN A 195 -22.76 1.04 1.14
N ARG A 196 -23.04 2.07 1.96
CA ARG A 196 -24.39 2.63 2.11
C ARG A 196 -24.89 3.38 0.87
N ASN A 197 -23.97 3.84 0.01
CA ASN A 197 -24.25 4.63 -1.19
C ASN A 197 -23.97 3.87 -2.51
N ARG A 198 -23.92 2.53 -2.47
CA ARG A 198 -23.65 1.69 -3.67
C ARG A 198 -24.70 1.80 -4.77
N ASP A 199 -25.88 2.30 -4.46
CA ASP A 199 -26.90 2.65 -5.46
C ASP A 199 -26.46 3.82 -6.36
N LYS A 200 -25.63 4.73 -5.83
CA LYS A 200 -25.11 5.90 -6.55
C LYS A 200 -23.72 5.67 -7.11
N GLN A 201 -22.83 5.09 -6.30
CA GLN A 201 -21.46 4.72 -6.67
C GLN A 201 -21.31 3.20 -6.58
N PRO A 202 -21.83 2.46 -7.57
CA PRO A 202 -21.75 1.01 -7.58
C PRO A 202 -20.32 0.51 -7.52
N TRP A 203 -19.35 1.18 -8.15
CA TRP A 203 -17.96 0.74 -8.17
C TRP A 203 -17.15 1.32 -7.01
N ILE A 204 -16.40 0.47 -6.30
CA ILE A 204 -15.32 0.91 -5.41
C ILE A 204 -13.98 0.49 -6.01
N VAL A 205 -13.16 1.49 -6.34
CA VAL A 205 -11.80 1.31 -6.87
C VAL A 205 -10.82 1.88 -5.86
N ALA A 206 -9.98 1.02 -5.29
CA ALA A 206 -8.93 1.42 -4.37
C ALA A 206 -7.58 1.49 -5.09
N MET A 207 -6.72 2.40 -4.66
CA MET A 207 -5.37 2.57 -5.19
C MET A 207 -4.39 2.79 -4.05
N GLY A 208 -3.23 2.16 -4.16
CA GLY A 208 -2.09 2.30 -3.25
C GLY A 208 -0.79 2.07 -4.00
N HIS A 209 0.36 2.24 -3.37
CA HIS A 209 1.63 2.14 -4.07
C HIS A 209 2.17 0.69 -4.04
N ARG A 210 2.58 0.18 -2.87
CA ARG A 210 3.18 -1.17 -2.73
C ARG A 210 2.16 -2.33 -2.80
N PRO A 211 2.29 -3.30 -3.73
CA PRO A 211 1.25 -4.28 -4.01
C PRO A 211 1.08 -5.36 -2.93
N MET A 212 -0.11 -5.97 -2.89
CA MET A 212 -0.39 -7.13 -2.02
C MET A 212 0.12 -8.46 -2.60
N TYR A 213 0.21 -8.52 -3.92
CA TYR A 213 0.50 -9.71 -4.72
C TYR A 213 1.39 -9.32 -5.88
N CYS A 214 2.43 -10.10 -6.15
CA CYS A 214 3.26 -9.98 -7.34
C CYS A 214 3.95 -11.31 -7.63
N SER A 215 4.45 -11.46 -8.86
CA SER A 215 5.25 -12.60 -9.29
C SER A 215 6.68 -12.22 -9.68
N ASN A 216 7.19 -11.07 -9.23
CA ASN A 216 8.52 -10.56 -9.57
C ASN A 216 9.64 -11.41 -8.91
N ASP A 217 10.76 -11.59 -9.61
CA ASP A 217 11.93 -12.40 -9.18
C ASP A 217 12.93 -11.56 -8.39
N GLU A 218 12.42 -10.78 -7.45
CA GLU A 218 13.18 -9.84 -6.65
C GLU A 218 13.26 -10.40 -5.23
N PRO A 219 14.46 -10.80 -4.73
CA PRO A 219 14.62 -11.37 -3.38
C PRO A 219 14.13 -10.47 -2.25
N LYS A 220 13.85 -9.19 -2.55
CA LYS A 220 13.39 -8.16 -1.62
C LYS A 220 12.06 -7.52 -2.02
N SER A 221 11.36 -8.01 -3.04
CA SER A 221 10.06 -7.43 -3.40
C SER A 221 9.09 -7.61 -2.24
N ASP A 222 8.43 -6.52 -1.85
CA ASP A 222 7.59 -6.45 -0.64
C ASP A 222 6.35 -7.36 -0.70
N CYS A 223 6.07 -7.92 -1.87
CA CYS A 223 4.96 -8.83 -2.17
C CYS A 223 5.40 -10.26 -2.52
N THR A 224 6.67 -10.62 -2.29
CA THR A 224 7.19 -11.99 -2.44
C THR A 224 7.25 -12.77 -1.11
N PRO A 225 7.32 -14.12 -1.12
CA PRO A 225 7.37 -14.92 0.09
C PRO A 225 8.61 -14.63 0.94
N GLY A 226 8.43 -14.01 2.11
CA GLY A 226 9.50 -13.74 3.06
C GLY A 226 8.96 -13.53 4.47
N PHE A 227 9.77 -13.82 5.49
CA PHE A 227 9.38 -13.70 6.91
C PHE A 227 9.00 -12.26 7.32
N PHE A 228 9.36 -11.26 6.51
CA PHE A 228 9.08 -9.84 6.70
C PHE A 228 8.39 -9.16 5.51
N HIS A 229 7.69 -9.93 4.67
CA HIS A 229 7.05 -9.42 3.46
C HIS A 229 5.52 -9.46 3.65
N TYR A 230 4.74 -8.87 2.72
CA TYR A 230 3.27 -8.83 2.75
C TYR A 230 2.64 -7.88 3.78
N TRP A 231 3.32 -6.84 4.24
CA TRP A 231 2.75 -5.93 5.26
C TRP A 231 1.41 -5.32 4.85
N VAL A 232 1.33 -4.80 3.62
CA VAL A 232 0.09 -4.23 3.07
C VAL A 232 -1.01 -5.27 3.01
N ARG A 233 -0.70 -6.47 2.51
CA ARG A 233 -1.65 -7.57 2.40
C ARG A 233 -2.16 -8.03 3.77
N ASN A 234 -1.26 -8.25 4.73
CA ASN A 234 -1.60 -8.65 6.09
C ASN A 234 -2.45 -7.58 6.81
N GLY A 235 -2.30 -6.31 6.46
CA GLY A 235 -3.10 -5.22 7.03
C GLY A 235 -4.43 -4.96 6.37
N LEU A 236 -4.54 -5.10 5.05
CA LEU A 236 -5.69 -4.56 4.30
C LEU A 236 -6.46 -5.58 3.47
N GLU A 237 -5.90 -6.77 3.20
CA GLU A 237 -6.56 -7.75 2.32
C GLU A 237 -7.96 -8.14 2.84
N ASP A 238 -8.06 -8.46 4.13
CA ASP A 238 -9.33 -8.81 4.75
C ASP A 238 -10.34 -7.65 4.66
N LEU A 239 -9.89 -6.42 4.93
CA LEU A 239 -10.76 -5.23 4.87
C LEU A 239 -11.31 -5.03 3.45
N PHE A 240 -10.44 -4.98 2.44
CA PHE A 240 -10.87 -4.75 1.06
C PHE A 240 -11.73 -5.88 0.50
N HIS A 241 -11.40 -7.13 0.83
CA HIS A 241 -12.22 -8.27 0.42
C HIS A 241 -13.63 -8.20 1.03
N TYR A 242 -13.74 -8.08 2.36
CA TYR A 242 -15.03 -8.11 3.05
C TYR A 242 -15.88 -6.87 2.76
N MET A 243 -15.26 -5.70 2.61
CA MET A 243 -15.96 -4.45 2.27
C MET A 243 -16.30 -4.32 0.78
N GLY A 244 -16.02 -5.35 -0.02
CA GLY A 244 -16.51 -5.39 -1.41
C GLY A 244 -15.74 -4.50 -2.37
N VAL A 245 -14.45 -4.21 -2.13
CA VAL A 245 -13.64 -3.48 -3.12
C VAL A 245 -13.60 -4.30 -4.41
N ASP A 246 -13.93 -3.66 -5.53
CA ASP A 246 -14.06 -4.33 -6.84
C ASP A 246 -12.71 -4.48 -7.53
N LEU A 247 -11.96 -3.38 -7.57
CA LEU A 247 -10.66 -3.27 -8.22
C LEU A 247 -9.65 -2.58 -7.30
N LEU A 248 -8.48 -3.19 -7.13
CA LEU A 248 -7.32 -2.62 -6.44
C LEU A 248 -6.18 -2.43 -7.45
N ILE A 249 -5.77 -1.19 -7.69
CA ILE A 249 -4.69 -0.85 -8.64
C ILE A 249 -3.48 -0.34 -7.86
N MET A 250 -2.31 -0.94 -8.08
CA MET A 250 -1.09 -0.64 -7.34
C MET A 250 0.11 -0.44 -8.25
N GLY A 251 1.17 0.21 -7.76
CA GLY A 251 2.41 0.51 -8.48
C GLY A 251 3.58 -0.29 -7.91
N HIS A 252 4.70 0.41 -7.67
CA HIS A 252 5.91 -0.03 -6.98
C HIS A 252 6.73 -1.10 -7.70
N GLU A 253 6.09 -2.19 -8.09
CA GLU A 253 6.75 -3.17 -8.95
C GLU A 253 6.74 -2.61 -10.37
N HIS A 254 7.92 -2.45 -10.95
CA HIS A 254 8.18 -1.86 -12.26
C HIS A 254 7.83 -2.81 -13.41
N SER A 255 6.61 -3.31 -13.36
CA SER A 255 6.06 -4.30 -14.28
C SER A 255 4.54 -4.13 -14.41
N TYR A 256 3.92 -4.94 -15.27
CA TYR A 256 2.48 -5.07 -15.32
C TYR A 256 2.06 -6.48 -14.92
N GLU A 257 1.12 -6.58 -13.98
CA GLU A 257 0.53 -7.86 -13.60
C GLU A 257 -0.94 -7.69 -13.23
N ARG A 258 -1.79 -8.56 -13.78
CA ARG A 258 -3.20 -8.67 -13.47
C ARG A 258 -3.47 -10.01 -12.81
N PHE A 259 -4.32 -9.98 -11.81
CA PHE A 259 -4.76 -11.17 -11.09
C PHE A 259 -6.22 -11.53 -11.38
N TRP A 260 -6.53 -12.81 -11.24
CA TRP A 260 -7.91 -13.29 -11.16
C TRP A 260 -8.57 -12.82 -9.85
N PRO A 261 -9.91 -12.75 -9.77
CA PRO A 261 -10.60 -12.52 -8.51
C PRO A 261 -10.15 -13.53 -7.45
N MET A 262 -9.52 -13.05 -6.38
CA MET A 262 -8.95 -13.91 -5.35
C MET A 262 -9.03 -13.31 -3.96
N TYR A 263 -8.81 -14.17 -2.96
CA TYR A 263 -8.65 -13.81 -1.57
C TYR A 263 -7.81 -14.86 -0.87
N ARG A 264 -6.82 -14.43 -0.07
CA ARG A 264 -5.87 -15.30 0.62
C ARG A 264 -5.20 -16.32 -0.32
N GLN A 265 -4.71 -15.86 -1.48
CA GLN A 265 -4.15 -16.68 -2.57
C GLN A 265 -5.11 -17.72 -3.17
N LYS A 266 -6.40 -17.71 -2.81
CA LYS A 266 -7.41 -18.59 -3.39
C LYS A 266 -8.15 -17.86 -4.51
N VAL A 267 -7.98 -18.36 -5.72
CA VAL A 267 -8.74 -17.90 -6.90
C VAL A 267 -10.19 -18.38 -6.80
N PHE A 268 -11.15 -17.48 -6.96
CA PHE A 268 -12.57 -17.83 -7.00
C PHE A 268 -13.01 -18.24 -8.41
N ALA A 269 -12.56 -17.51 -9.44
CA ALA A 269 -12.90 -17.77 -10.83
C ALA A 269 -11.78 -17.31 -11.76
N GLN A 270 -11.65 -17.94 -12.93
CA GLN A 270 -10.76 -17.50 -14.02
C GLN A 270 -11.54 -16.70 -15.08
N ASN A 271 -12.38 -15.79 -14.60
CA ASN A 271 -13.09 -14.82 -15.40
C ASN A 271 -13.42 -13.60 -14.51
N TYR A 272 -13.98 -12.57 -15.11
CA TYR A 272 -14.31 -11.31 -14.44
C TYR A 272 -15.83 -11.05 -14.39
N MET A 273 -16.64 -12.11 -14.42
CA MET A 273 -18.09 -12.06 -14.29
C MET A 273 -18.49 -12.28 -12.84
N ASP A 274 -19.20 -11.32 -12.25
CA ASP A 274 -19.59 -11.24 -10.84
C ASP A 274 -18.47 -11.68 -9.86
N PRO A 275 -17.30 -10.99 -9.85
CA PRO A 275 -16.15 -11.39 -9.03
C PRO A 275 -16.45 -11.53 -7.53
N GLU A 276 -16.27 -12.73 -6.99
CA GLU A 276 -16.40 -13.01 -5.54
C GLU A 276 -15.14 -12.62 -4.74
N GLY A 277 -14.08 -12.16 -5.40
CA GLY A 277 -12.87 -11.59 -4.78
C GLY A 277 -12.50 -10.27 -5.44
N THR A 278 -11.66 -9.49 -4.75
CA THR A 278 -11.12 -8.25 -5.32
C THR A 278 -10.21 -8.58 -6.50
N VAL A 279 -10.32 -7.82 -7.58
CA VAL A 279 -9.40 -7.91 -8.71
C VAL A 279 -8.19 -7.02 -8.42
N HIS A 280 -6.99 -7.56 -8.56
CA HIS A 280 -5.74 -6.83 -8.32
C HIS A 280 -5.03 -6.56 -9.65
N VAL A 281 -4.51 -5.35 -9.82
CA VAL A 281 -3.68 -4.94 -10.95
C VAL A 281 -2.45 -4.20 -10.43
N ILE A 282 -1.28 -4.55 -10.93
CA ILE A 282 -0.05 -3.78 -10.83
C ILE A 282 0.16 -3.03 -12.14
N SER A 283 0.32 -1.71 -12.06
CA SER A 283 0.61 -0.80 -13.17
C SER A 283 1.71 0.19 -12.78
N GLY A 284 2.85 -0.32 -12.33
CA GLY A 284 4.01 0.45 -11.89
C GLY A 284 5.12 0.60 -12.95
N ALA A 285 4.81 0.45 -14.24
CA ALA A 285 5.82 0.42 -15.30
C ALA A 285 5.85 1.70 -16.17
N ALA A 286 5.53 2.88 -15.62
CA ALA A 286 5.42 4.10 -16.43
C ALA A 286 6.76 4.65 -16.91
N GLY A 287 7.88 4.28 -16.27
CA GLY A 287 9.21 4.48 -16.84
C GLY A 287 10.32 4.89 -15.89
N CYS A 288 10.24 4.54 -14.61
CA CYS A 288 11.18 4.93 -13.58
C CYS A 288 12.68 4.68 -13.88
N ASN A 289 13.53 5.22 -13.01
CA ASN A 289 14.98 5.12 -13.12
C ASN A 289 15.52 3.72 -12.83
N GLU A 290 14.72 2.88 -12.18
CA GLU A 290 15.13 1.60 -11.63
C GLU A 290 14.88 0.44 -12.60
N ILE A 291 14.65 0.78 -13.89
CA ILE A 291 14.32 -0.14 -14.99
C ILE A 291 13.07 -0.98 -14.68
N TYR A 292 12.85 -2.09 -15.38
CA TYR A 292 11.71 -2.97 -15.14
C TYR A 292 12.10 -4.13 -14.23
N ASP A 293 11.15 -4.58 -13.42
CA ASP A 293 11.33 -5.72 -12.53
C ASP A 293 11.07 -7.02 -13.29
N LYS A 294 11.97 -7.99 -13.16
CA LYS A 294 11.87 -9.26 -13.90
C LYS A 294 10.78 -10.14 -13.32
N MET A 295 10.03 -10.81 -14.19
CA MET A 295 9.04 -11.80 -13.76
C MET A 295 9.71 -13.11 -13.33
N GLY A 296 9.37 -13.59 -12.13
CA GLY A 296 9.78 -14.88 -11.58
C GLY A 296 8.76 -15.99 -11.86
N THR A 297 8.66 -16.94 -10.93
CA THR A 297 7.64 -18.01 -11.01
C THR A 297 6.24 -17.41 -10.80
N PRO A 298 5.23 -17.75 -11.62
CA PRO A 298 3.89 -17.21 -11.42
C PRO A 298 3.33 -17.62 -10.07
N VAL A 299 2.84 -16.65 -9.29
CA VAL A 299 2.11 -16.93 -8.06
C VAL A 299 0.67 -17.36 -8.37
N PRO A 300 -0.01 -18.09 -7.46
CA PRO A 300 -1.41 -18.44 -7.64
C PRO A 300 -2.28 -17.20 -7.92
N GLY A 301 -3.09 -17.27 -8.97
CA GLY A 301 -3.99 -16.20 -9.36
C GLY A 301 -3.42 -15.18 -10.34
N SER A 302 -2.13 -15.23 -10.70
CA SER A 302 -1.58 -14.41 -11.78
C SER A 302 -2.26 -14.79 -13.11
N ALA A 303 -3.01 -13.84 -13.68
CA ALA A 303 -3.82 -14.04 -14.88
C ALA A 303 -3.08 -13.60 -16.14
N PHE A 304 -2.40 -12.46 -16.07
CA PHE A 304 -1.52 -11.93 -17.10
C PHE A 304 -0.40 -11.16 -16.44
N ARG A 305 0.83 -11.28 -16.93
CA ARG A 305 2.00 -10.62 -16.36
C ARG A 305 3.07 -10.40 -17.40
N VAL A 306 3.79 -9.30 -17.29
CA VAL A 306 4.85 -8.95 -18.22
C VAL A 306 5.78 -7.91 -17.60
N ASP A 307 7.09 -8.14 -17.77
CA ASP A 307 8.16 -7.28 -17.28
C ASP A 307 8.56 -6.23 -18.33
N SER A 308 9.67 -6.46 -19.04
CA SER A 308 10.28 -5.61 -20.07
C SER A 308 9.34 -4.96 -21.08
N ARG A 309 8.31 -5.67 -21.57
CA ARG A 309 7.35 -5.09 -22.54
C ARG A 309 6.35 -4.12 -21.91
N SER A 310 6.22 -4.13 -20.58
CA SER A 310 5.43 -3.12 -19.86
C SER A 310 6.20 -1.84 -19.60
N TYR A 311 7.52 -1.83 -19.78
CA TYR A 311 8.32 -0.63 -19.56
C TYR A 311 7.85 0.50 -20.47
N HIS A 312 7.56 1.66 -19.87
CA HIS A 312 6.78 2.74 -20.49
C HIS A 312 5.37 2.29 -20.87
N SER A 313 4.57 1.90 -19.88
CA SER A 313 3.14 1.64 -20.05
C SER A 313 2.29 2.38 -19.03
N TYR A 314 1.01 2.57 -19.35
CA TYR A 314 0.02 3.21 -18.50
C TYR A 314 -1.33 2.54 -18.66
N GLY A 315 -2.16 2.62 -17.63
CA GLY A 315 -3.52 2.11 -17.60
C GLY A 315 -4.55 3.12 -18.08
N LYS A 316 -5.55 2.63 -18.80
CA LYS A 316 -6.81 3.31 -19.10
C LYS A 316 -7.94 2.60 -18.39
N LEU A 317 -8.56 3.26 -17.43
CA LEU A 317 -9.74 2.77 -16.72
C LEU A 317 -10.98 3.44 -17.32
N THR A 318 -11.92 2.64 -17.83
CA THR A 318 -13.17 3.10 -18.41
C THR A 318 -14.35 2.52 -17.65
N VAL A 319 -15.25 3.38 -17.17
CA VAL A 319 -16.49 2.98 -16.49
C VAL A 319 -17.66 3.31 -17.38
N TYR A 320 -18.31 2.27 -17.91
CA TYR A 320 -19.39 2.42 -18.88
C TYR A 320 -20.74 2.64 -18.20
N ASN A 321 -21.00 1.90 -17.14
CA ASN A 321 -22.26 1.93 -16.40
C ASN A 321 -22.08 1.26 -15.03
N SER A 322 -23.17 1.01 -14.33
CA SER A 322 -23.18 0.38 -13.00
C SER A 322 -22.73 -1.08 -12.99
N THR A 323 -22.51 -1.71 -14.15
CA THR A 323 -22.15 -3.13 -14.23
C THR A 323 -20.91 -3.43 -15.05
N HIS A 324 -20.49 -2.55 -15.97
CA HIS A 324 -19.32 -2.77 -16.82
C HIS A 324 -18.21 -1.73 -16.56
N LEU A 325 -17.04 -2.24 -16.18
CA LEU A 325 -15.79 -1.48 -15.99
C LEU A 325 -14.67 -2.18 -16.75
N GLN A 326 -13.90 -1.44 -17.54
CA GLN A 326 -12.80 -1.97 -18.33
C GLN A 326 -11.48 -1.33 -17.92
N PHE A 327 -10.42 -2.12 -17.91
CA PHE A 327 -9.06 -1.64 -17.76
C PHE A 327 -8.20 -2.15 -18.91
N ILE A 328 -7.49 -1.24 -19.57
CA ILE A 328 -6.56 -1.53 -20.66
C ILE A 328 -5.19 -1.01 -20.28
N GLN A 329 -4.18 -1.87 -20.25
CA GLN A 329 -2.79 -1.43 -20.14
C GLN A 329 -2.25 -1.13 -21.54
N LYS A 330 -1.71 0.05 -21.77
CA LYS A 330 -1.16 0.47 -23.06
C LYS A 330 0.33 0.72 -23.00
N THR A 331 1.05 0.33 -24.05
CA THR A 331 2.48 0.63 -24.21
C THR A 331 2.68 1.96 -24.92
N VAL A 332 3.72 2.70 -24.53
CA VAL A 332 4.15 3.95 -25.16
C VAL A 332 4.88 3.67 -26.47
N LYS A 333 5.75 2.66 -26.51
CA LYS A 333 6.53 2.30 -27.71
C LYS A 333 6.83 0.79 -27.81
N PRO A 334 6.41 0.11 -28.90
CA PRO A 334 5.44 0.59 -29.89
C PRO A 334 4.09 0.89 -29.21
N ARG A 335 3.28 1.79 -29.78
CA ARG A 335 1.93 2.02 -29.26
C ARG A 335 1.07 0.78 -29.47
N GLY A 336 0.41 0.32 -28.42
CA GLY A 336 -0.46 -0.84 -28.47
C GLY A 336 -1.14 -1.14 -27.14
N GLU A 337 -2.02 -2.13 -27.16
CA GLU A 337 -2.60 -2.71 -25.96
C GLU A 337 -1.70 -3.86 -25.49
N LEU A 338 -1.26 -3.78 -24.24
CA LEU A 338 -0.50 -4.84 -23.58
C LEU A 338 -1.43 -5.91 -23.01
N ASP A 339 -2.53 -5.47 -22.41
CA ASP A 339 -3.57 -6.30 -21.84
C ASP A 339 -4.90 -5.52 -21.79
N ASN A 340 -6.02 -6.24 -21.82
CA ASN A 340 -7.37 -5.68 -21.89
C ASN A 340 -8.35 -6.64 -21.23
N PHE A 341 -9.04 -6.17 -20.18
CA PHE A 341 -10.06 -6.96 -19.51
C PHE A 341 -11.22 -6.09 -19.02
N MET A 342 -12.39 -6.71 -18.90
CA MET A 342 -13.61 -6.08 -18.45
C MET A 342 -14.16 -6.84 -17.25
N ILE A 343 -14.40 -6.10 -16.16
CA ILE A 343 -15.15 -6.57 -15.01
C ILE A 343 -16.63 -6.31 -15.27
N VAL A 344 -17.42 -7.38 -15.17
CA VAL A 344 -18.88 -7.30 -15.19
C VAL A 344 -19.39 -7.67 -13.80
N GLN A 345 -19.97 -6.71 -13.08
CA GLN A 345 -20.47 -6.90 -11.71
C GLN A 345 -21.93 -6.45 -11.62
N HIS A 346 -22.85 -7.40 -11.44
CA HIS A 346 -24.27 -7.12 -11.29
C HIS A 346 -24.66 -6.85 -9.83
N ARG A 347 -23.87 -7.36 -8.87
CA ARG A 347 -24.18 -7.28 -7.44
C ARG A 347 -23.01 -6.69 -6.67
N HIS A 348 -23.07 -5.39 -6.47
CA HIS A 348 -22.12 -4.64 -5.66
C HIS A 348 -22.45 -4.74 -4.17
N GLY A 349 -21.44 -4.49 -3.35
CA GLY A 349 -21.60 -4.36 -1.91
C GLY A 349 -20.66 -5.25 -1.10
N PRO A 350 -20.76 -5.20 0.23
CA PRO A 350 -19.89 -5.95 1.11
C PRO A 350 -20.13 -7.45 0.96
N ARG A 351 -19.05 -8.23 0.99
CA ARG A 351 -19.08 -9.70 0.95
C ARG A 351 -19.40 -10.30 2.31
N ILE A 352 -19.34 -9.49 3.36
CA ILE A 352 -19.82 -9.82 4.69
C ILE A 352 -21.23 -9.23 4.90
N LYS A 353 -22.15 -10.06 5.36
CA LYS A 353 -23.50 -9.61 5.71
C LYS A 353 -23.51 -9.06 7.13
N ASP A 354 -24.26 -7.99 7.35
CA ASP A 354 -24.52 -7.42 8.68
C ASP A 354 -23.23 -7.09 9.47
N LEU A 355 -22.24 -6.49 8.80
CA LEU A 355 -21.04 -6.02 9.49
C LEU A 355 -21.41 -4.98 10.54
N ASP A 356 -21.30 -5.37 11.80
CA ASP A 356 -21.58 -4.53 12.95
C ASP A 356 -20.32 -4.48 13.83
N CYS A 357 -19.57 -3.40 13.66
CA CYS A 357 -18.34 -3.18 14.41
C CYS A 357 -18.58 -2.76 15.86
N GLU A 358 -19.80 -2.33 16.22
CA GLU A 358 -20.15 -2.02 17.62
C GLU A 358 -20.24 -3.29 18.47
N LYS A 359 -20.67 -4.41 17.86
CA LYS A 359 -20.70 -5.72 18.52
C LYS A 359 -19.31 -6.32 18.75
N GLY A 360 -18.27 -5.80 18.09
CA GLY A 360 -16.88 -6.20 18.30
C GLY A 360 -16.54 -7.65 17.95
N VAL A 361 -17.39 -8.34 17.19
CA VAL A 361 -17.28 -9.78 16.88
C VAL A 361 -16.33 -10.03 15.70
N PHE A 362 -16.28 -9.11 14.73
CA PHE A 362 -15.51 -9.31 13.50
C PHE A 362 -14.09 -8.77 13.64
N ALA A 363 -13.09 -9.58 13.27
CA ALA A 363 -11.68 -9.18 13.30
C ALA A 363 -11.40 -7.96 12.39
N VAL A 364 -12.15 -7.83 11.29
CA VAL A 364 -12.07 -6.70 10.34
C VAL A 364 -12.52 -5.35 10.92
N CYS A 365 -13.16 -5.36 12.09
CA CYS A 365 -13.57 -4.14 12.79
C CYS A 365 -12.50 -3.57 13.72
N ARG A 366 -11.27 -4.11 13.66
CA ARG A 366 -10.18 -3.70 14.53
C ARG A 366 -8.95 -3.46 13.67
N CYS A 367 -8.23 -2.38 13.99
CA CYS A 367 -6.89 -2.17 13.49
C CYS A 367 -6.07 -3.47 13.58
N PRO A 368 -5.30 -3.83 12.53
CA PRO A 368 -4.63 -5.12 12.51
C PRO A 368 -3.58 -5.19 13.64
N PHE A 369 -3.27 -6.42 14.08
CA PHE A 369 -2.28 -6.67 15.13
C PHE A 369 -0.97 -5.93 14.86
N PRO A 370 -0.23 -5.57 15.92
CA PRO A 370 0.85 -4.62 15.78
C PRO A 370 1.92 -5.08 14.79
N PHE A 371 2.25 -4.20 13.84
CA PHE A 371 3.09 -4.48 12.67
C PHE A 371 4.59 -4.54 12.98
N HIS A 372 5.00 -4.36 14.24
CA HIS A 372 6.41 -4.17 14.57
C HIS A 372 6.92 -5.16 15.62
N PHE A 373 8.17 -5.56 15.41
CA PHE A 373 8.93 -6.53 16.19
C PHE A 373 8.86 -6.33 17.69
N VAL A 374 8.87 -5.08 18.17
CA VAL A 374 8.84 -4.81 19.62
C VAL A 374 7.55 -5.34 20.20
N THR A 375 6.42 -5.12 19.55
CA THR A 375 5.12 -5.56 20.02
C THR A 375 4.90 -7.05 19.81
N ALA A 376 5.37 -7.61 18.69
CA ALA A 376 5.29 -9.05 18.43
C ALA A 376 6.23 -9.87 19.34
N ALA A 377 7.46 -9.43 19.58
CA ALA A 377 8.41 -10.07 20.50
C ALA A 377 7.99 -9.89 21.96
N VAL A 378 7.41 -8.74 22.33
CA VAL A 378 6.81 -8.54 23.66
C VAL A 378 5.57 -9.42 23.81
N ALA A 379 4.67 -9.49 22.82
CA ALA A 379 3.50 -10.36 22.87
C ALA A 379 3.87 -11.86 22.89
N SER A 380 4.87 -12.26 22.10
CA SER A 380 5.39 -13.64 22.08
C SER A 380 6.13 -13.98 23.37
N GLY A 381 6.91 -13.03 23.91
CA GLY A 381 7.58 -13.14 25.19
C GLY A 381 6.60 -13.25 26.36
N ILE A 382 5.54 -12.43 26.35
CA ILE A 382 4.43 -12.51 27.31
C ILE A 382 3.67 -13.84 27.16
N GLY A 383 3.41 -14.28 25.94
CA GLY A 383 2.76 -15.58 25.66
C GLY A 383 3.59 -16.76 26.17
N LEU A 384 4.90 -16.72 25.96
CA LEU A 384 5.84 -17.72 26.47
C LEU A 384 5.91 -17.68 28.00
N LEU A 385 5.96 -16.48 28.61
CA LEU A 385 5.90 -16.29 30.06
C LEU A 385 4.60 -16.84 30.65
N LEU A 386 3.45 -16.55 30.04
CA LEU A 386 2.14 -17.05 30.46
C LEU A 386 2.06 -18.58 30.33
N ALA A 387 2.59 -19.15 29.24
CA ALA A 387 2.67 -20.59 29.07
C ALA A 387 3.56 -21.24 30.13
N ILE A 388 4.74 -20.68 30.41
CA ILE A 388 5.64 -21.15 31.48
C ILE A 388 4.96 -21.06 32.84
N VAL A 389 4.27 -19.95 33.14
CA VAL A 389 3.53 -19.76 34.40
C VAL A 389 2.39 -20.77 34.51
N LEU A 390 1.61 -20.99 33.46
CA LEU A 390 0.53 -21.98 33.44
C LEU A 390 1.05 -23.41 33.61
N ILE A 391 2.15 -23.77 32.93
CA ILE A 391 2.82 -25.07 33.08
C ILE A 391 3.33 -25.24 34.52
N THR A 392 3.90 -24.19 35.11
CA THR A 392 4.42 -24.20 36.48
C THR A 392 3.28 -24.35 37.49
N ILE A 393 2.19 -23.59 37.35
CA ILE A 393 1.00 -23.70 38.20
C ILE A 393 0.35 -25.09 38.08
N CYS A 394 0.25 -25.62 36.85
CA CYS A 394 -0.29 -26.95 36.60
C CYS A 394 0.59 -28.05 37.22
N CYS A 395 1.92 -27.93 37.13
CA CYS A 395 2.87 -28.82 37.80
C CYS A 395 2.80 -28.72 39.33
N CYS A 396 2.61 -27.52 39.88
CA CYS A 396 2.45 -27.30 41.33
C CYS A 396 1.12 -27.84 41.86
N ARG A 397 0.02 -27.75 41.09
CA ARG A 397 -1.30 -28.28 41.47
C ARG A 397 -1.39 -29.81 41.38
N ASN A 398 -0.72 -30.43 40.40
CA ASN A 398 -0.84 -31.87 40.14
C ASN A 398 0.29 -32.73 40.75
N CYS A 399 1.19 -32.15 41.56
CA CYS A 399 2.22 -32.84 42.36
C CYS A 399 2.90 -34.04 41.67
N LYS A 400 3.33 -33.89 40.41
CA LYS A 400 4.25 -34.82 39.76
C LYS A 400 5.30 -34.00 39.00
N CYS A 401 6.54 -34.11 39.48
CA CYS A 401 7.80 -33.51 39.03
C CYS A 401 7.75 -32.64 37.76
N CYS A 402 8.10 -31.36 37.93
CA CYS A 402 8.34 -30.42 36.83
C CYS A 402 9.64 -30.79 36.09
N PRO A 403 9.64 -31.01 34.77
CA PRO A 403 10.84 -31.43 34.03
C PRO A 403 11.88 -30.32 33.80
N LEU A 404 11.50 -29.05 34.03
CA LEU A 404 12.35 -27.88 33.76
C LEU A 404 13.40 -27.57 34.86
N PHE A 405 13.29 -28.18 36.04
CA PHE A 405 14.29 -28.02 37.10
C PHE A 405 14.84 -29.39 37.50
N LYS A 406 15.88 -29.85 36.78
CA LYS A 406 16.72 -30.95 37.23
C LYS A 406 17.50 -30.51 38.47
N GLY A 407 16.92 -30.79 39.64
CA GLY A 407 17.65 -30.79 40.90
C GLY A 407 17.17 -29.72 41.88
N LYS A 408 16.12 -30.03 42.65
CA LYS A 408 16.14 -30.10 44.13
C LYS A 408 14.72 -30.22 44.67
N ARG A 409 14.49 -31.34 45.38
CA ARG A 409 13.50 -31.59 46.46
C ARG A 409 12.24 -30.71 46.47
N CYS A 410 11.16 -31.22 45.90
CA CYS A 410 9.82 -30.96 46.42
C CYS A 410 9.38 -32.13 47.31
N CYS A 411 8.72 -31.80 48.43
CA CYS A 411 8.17 -32.69 49.45
C CYS A 411 9.20 -33.27 50.45
N ARG A 412 9.49 -32.48 51.48
CA ARG A 412 9.97 -33.00 52.76
C ARG A 412 8.73 -33.29 53.61
N ASN A 413 8.47 -34.57 53.92
CA ASN A 413 7.98 -34.96 55.25
C ASN A 413 7.97 -36.48 55.45
N ASN A 414 8.60 -36.86 56.57
CA ASN A 414 8.30 -37.99 57.46
C ASN A 414 8.65 -39.43 57.05
N VAL A 415 9.66 -39.95 57.78
CA VAL A 415 9.64 -41.21 58.59
C VAL A 415 10.66 -42.32 58.20
N MET A 416 11.46 -42.65 59.24
CA MET A 416 12.17 -43.92 59.56
C MET A 416 13.59 -44.24 59.04
N LYS A 417 14.54 -44.03 59.96
CA LYS A 417 15.61 -44.95 60.45
C LYS A 417 16.08 -46.11 59.56
N GLY A 418 17.40 -46.20 59.33
CA GLY A 418 18.05 -47.50 59.15
C GLY A 418 19.46 -47.55 58.51
N ARG A 419 20.49 -47.61 59.38
CA ARG A 419 21.79 -48.32 59.25
C ARG A 419 22.91 -47.89 58.27
N ARG A 420 24.05 -47.58 58.92
CA ARG A 420 25.46 -47.52 58.49
C ARG A 420 25.93 -48.61 57.51
N LYS A 421 26.85 -48.24 56.60
CA LYS A 421 28.22 -48.81 56.56
C LYS A 421 29.21 -47.90 55.80
N LYS A 422 30.37 -47.68 56.43
CA LYS A 422 31.59 -47.04 55.88
C LYS A 422 32.24 -47.91 54.79
N ARG A 423 32.93 -47.30 53.83
CA ARG A 423 34.34 -47.61 53.51
C ARG A 423 35.02 -46.42 52.81
N ASN A 424 36.32 -46.39 53.01
CA ASN A 424 37.28 -45.30 52.91
C ASN A 424 38.16 -45.49 51.66
N ASP A 425 38.91 -44.42 51.32
CA ASP A 425 40.22 -44.43 50.64
C ASP A 425 40.22 -44.79 49.13
N ASP A 426 41.00 -44.20 48.22
CA ASP A 426 42.10 -43.23 48.29
C ASP A 426 42.52 -42.84 46.85
N LEU A 427 43.44 -41.87 46.75
CA LEU A 427 44.45 -41.65 45.69
C LEU A 427 44.16 -40.75 44.46
N HIS A 428 44.57 -39.50 44.64
CA HIS A 428 45.50 -38.70 43.82
C HIS A 428 45.99 -39.25 42.45
N HIS A 429 45.92 -38.39 41.42
CA HIS A 429 47.12 -37.82 40.79
C HIS A 429 46.78 -36.54 39.99
N ASN A 430 47.48 -35.45 40.33
CA ASN A 430 47.62 -34.22 39.54
C ASN A 430 48.51 -34.49 38.32
N LEU A 431 48.34 -33.71 37.24
CA LEU A 431 49.36 -32.76 36.75
C LEU A 431 48.84 -31.97 35.54
N GLU A 432 49.34 -30.75 35.45
CA GLU A 432 48.83 -29.57 34.77
C GLU A 432 49.68 -29.28 33.48
N PRO A 433 49.56 -28.12 32.80
CA PRO A 433 49.59 -27.99 31.33
C PRO A 433 50.95 -27.51 30.78
N ASP A 434 51.10 -27.46 29.44
CA ASP A 434 51.74 -26.30 28.78
C ASP A 434 51.69 -26.32 27.24
N THR A 435 51.35 -25.14 26.73
CA THR A 435 51.71 -24.40 25.49
C THR A 435 52.53 -25.03 24.37
N TYR A 436 52.17 -24.73 23.11
CA TYR A 436 53.10 -24.23 22.07
C TYR A 436 52.36 -23.40 20.99
N ASN A 437 52.92 -22.22 20.69
CA ASN A 437 52.62 -21.31 19.59
C ASN A 437 52.97 -21.90 18.21
N LEU A 438 52.30 -21.44 17.13
CA LEU A 438 52.97 -20.87 15.95
C LEU A 438 51.97 -20.22 14.98
N LEU A 439 52.39 -19.07 14.46
CA LEU A 439 51.72 -18.15 13.56
C LEU A 439 52.02 -18.47 12.07
N ASP A 440 51.15 -17.91 11.23
CA ASP A 440 51.40 -17.26 9.92
C ASP A 440 51.29 -18.00 8.56
N HIS A 441 50.55 -17.27 7.69
CA HIS A 441 50.55 -17.15 6.22
C HIS A 441 49.62 -18.05 5.37
N ILE A 442 48.53 -17.48 4.81
CA ILE A 442 48.33 -16.90 3.43
C ILE A 442 48.26 -18.03 2.38
N ASP A 443 47.17 -18.23 1.62
CA ASP A 443 46.70 -17.40 0.49
C ASP A 443 45.23 -17.71 0.12
N PRO A 444 44.47 -16.78 -0.51
CA PRO A 444 43.08 -16.95 -0.94
C PRO A 444 42.96 -17.24 -2.44
N ASP A 445 42.03 -18.12 -2.80
CA ASP A 445 41.37 -18.13 -4.11
C ASP A 445 39.94 -18.65 -3.91
N VAL A 446 38.99 -17.95 -4.56
CA VAL A 446 37.50 -18.10 -4.63
C VAL A 446 36.71 -17.10 -3.78
#